data_AF-A0A7C6JP39-F1
#
_entry.id   AF-A0A7C6JP39-F1
#
_cell.length_a   1.000
_cell.length_b   1.000
_cell.length_c   1.000
_cell.angle_alpha   90.00
_cell.angle_beta   90.00
_cell.angle_gamma   90.00
#
_symmetry.space_group_name_H-M   'P 1'
#
loop_
_entity.id
_entity.type
_entity.pdbx_description
1 polymer ?
#
loop_
_entity_poly.entity_id
_entity_poly.type
_entity_poly.pdbx_seq_one_letter_code
_entity_poly.pdbx_strand_id
1 'polypeptide(L)'
;MNVCPNCAFIIWNKTENCPKCGLSFSAAPAIDLENEQVYRAVVASSAIKNTMEMEKVRRWVIAIGISSLVSGLAVLIIVLLAVISLW
;
A
#
# COMPACT_ATOMS: atom_id res chain seq x y z
N MET A 1 -8.04 0.58 28.15
CA MET A 1 -6.81 0.96 27.42
C MET A 1 -7.18 1.07 25.96
N ASN A 2 -6.82 2.18 25.30
CA ASN A 2 -7.21 2.41 23.90
C ASN A 2 -5.95 2.38 23.04
N VAL A 3 -6.04 1.83 21.82
CA VAL A 3 -4.89 1.74 20.91
C VAL A 3 -5.08 2.75 19.79
N CYS A 4 -4.03 3.52 19.48
CA CYS A 4 -4.05 4.47 18.37
C CYS A 4 -4.14 3.73 17.02
N PRO A 5 -5.15 3.99 16.18
CA PRO A 5 -5.33 3.28 14.91
C PRO A 5 -4.24 3.60 13.88
N ASN A 6 -3.57 4.75 14.00
CA ASN A 6 -2.52 5.16 13.06
C ASN A 6 -1.13 4.55 13.36
N CYS A 7 -0.79 4.32 14.63
CA CYS A 7 0.57 3.91 15.01
C CYS A 7 0.62 2.76 16.03
N ALA A 8 -0.52 2.15 16.33
CA ALA A 8 -0.71 1.08 17.30
C ALA A 8 -0.18 1.41 18.73
N PHE A 9 0.01 2.68 19.06
CA PHE A 9 0.47 3.10 20.37
C PHE A 9 -0.63 2.94 21.43
N ILE A 10 -0.28 2.45 22.61
CA ILE A 10 -1.21 2.23 23.71
C ILE A 10 -1.42 3.54 24.46
N ILE A 11 -2.66 4.00 24.49
CA ILE A 11 -3.08 5.22 25.13
C ILE A 11 -3.77 4.85 26.45
N TRP A 12 -3.17 5.34 27.53
CA TRP A 12 -3.65 5.09 28.89
C TRP A 12 -4.61 6.17 29.40
N ASN A 13 -4.58 7.36 28.82
CA ASN A 13 -5.37 8.52 29.25
C ASN A 13 -6.35 8.98 28.14
N LYS A 14 -7.43 9.69 28.49
CA LYS A 14 -8.34 10.32 27.52
C LYS A 14 -7.68 11.55 26.88
N THR A 15 -6.66 11.31 26.05
CA THR A 15 -5.99 12.36 25.28
C THR A 15 -6.72 12.57 23.95
N GLU A 16 -6.98 13.81 23.59
CA GLU A 16 -7.61 14.17 22.31
C GLU A 16 -6.67 13.96 21.11
N ASN A 17 -5.36 13.83 21.37
CA ASN A 17 -4.33 13.57 20.38
C ASN A 17 -3.45 12.40 20.81
N CYS A 18 -2.99 11.60 19.85
CA CYS A 18 -1.99 10.58 20.13
C CYS A 18 -0.63 11.26 20.39
N PRO A 19 0.02 11.05 21.54
CA PRO A 19 1.29 11.70 21.86
C PRO A 19 2.46 11.20 21.00
N LYS A 20 2.32 10.04 20.34
CA LYS A 20 3.39 9.45 19.52
C LYS A 20 3.35 9.88 18.06
N CYS A 21 2.16 9.96 17.47
CA CYS A 21 1.99 10.28 16.04
C CYS A 21 1.20 11.56 15.77
N GLY A 22 0.76 12.27 16.81
CA GLY A 22 0.01 13.52 16.69
C GLY A 22 -1.43 13.37 16.17
N LEU A 23 -1.93 12.14 15.97
CA LEU A 23 -3.27 11.90 15.44
C LEU A 23 -4.34 12.48 16.38
N SER A 24 -5.10 13.47 15.91
CA SER A 24 -6.27 14.02 16.64
C SER A 24 -7.44 13.03 16.59
N PHE A 25 -7.85 12.53 17.75
CA PHE A 25 -9.08 11.75 17.94
C PHE A 25 -10.34 12.62 17.87
N SER A 26 -10.20 13.93 18.09
CA SER A 26 -11.30 14.90 18.01
C SER A 26 -11.77 15.22 16.59
N ALA A 27 -11.17 14.61 15.56
CA ALA A 27 -11.41 14.94 14.15
C ALA A 27 -11.95 13.76 13.32
N ALA A 28 -12.64 12.81 13.94
CA ALA A 28 -13.71 12.16 13.21
C ALA A 28 -14.89 13.14 13.30
N PRO A 29 -15.19 13.96 12.27
CA PRO A 29 -16.51 14.58 12.24
C PRO A 29 -17.49 13.44 12.48
N ALA A 30 -18.46 13.62 13.37
CA ALA A 30 -19.61 12.74 13.39
C ALA A 30 -20.23 12.91 12.00
N ILE A 31 -19.84 12.02 11.08
CA ILE A 31 -20.36 12.03 9.73
C ILE A 31 -21.79 11.61 9.93
N ASP A 32 -22.70 12.56 9.77
CA ASP A 32 -24.12 12.29 9.78
C ASP A 32 -24.43 11.47 8.52
N LEU A 33 -24.25 10.15 8.62
CA LEU A 33 -24.40 9.19 7.54
C LEU A 33 -25.86 9.11 7.05
N GLU A 34 -26.79 9.77 7.75
CA GLU A 34 -28.18 9.94 7.33
C GLU A 34 -28.28 10.84 6.08
N ASN A 35 -27.31 11.75 5.88
CA ASN A 35 -27.22 12.55 4.67
C ASN A 35 -26.50 11.79 3.54
N GLU A 36 -27.27 11.27 2.58
CA GLU A 36 -26.77 10.43 1.46
C GLU A 36 -25.62 11.08 0.66
N GLN A 37 -25.60 12.40 0.51
CA GLN A 37 -24.54 13.12 -0.20
C GLN A 37 -23.18 13.00 0.51
N VAL A 38 -23.20 13.09 1.84
CA VAL A 38 -22.01 12.99 2.68
C VAL A 38 -21.51 11.54 2.71
N TYR A 39 -22.43 10.57 2.77
CA TYR A 39 -22.11 9.14 2.67
C TYR A 39 -21.35 8.82 1.36
N ARG A 40 -21.89 9.26 0.20
CA ARG A 40 -21.26 8.97 -1.10
C ARG A 40 -19.87 9.60 -1.24
N ALA A 41 -19.68 10.83 -0.76
CA ALA A 41 -18.39 11.52 -0.84
C ALA A 41 -17.30 10.83 0.00
N VAL A 42 -17.65 10.36 1.21
CA VAL A 42 -16.73 9.65 2.10
C VAL A 42 -16.36 8.28 1.54
N VAL A 43 -17.34 7.53 1.02
CA VAL A 43 -17.10 6.24 0.36
C VAL A 43 -16.19 6.40 -0.86
N ALA A 44 -16.42 7.40 -1.71
CA ALA A 44 -15.55 7.69 -2.85
C ALA A 44 -14.11 8.04 -2.41
N SER A 45 -13.96 8.83 -1.35
CA SER A 45 -12.66 9.20 -0.80
C SER A 45 -11.88 8.01 -0.21
N SER A 46 -12.59 7.06 0.42
CA SER A 46 -12.00 5.84 0.97
C SER A 46 -11.53 4.85 -0.10
N ALA A 47 -12.26 4.75 -1.22
CA ALA A 47 -11.87 3.93 -2.36
C ALA A 47 -10.56 4.42 -2.98
N ILE A 48 -10.40 5.74 -3.09
CA ILE A 48 -9.18 6.37 -3.62
C ILE A 48 -7.97 6.06 -2.73
N LYS A 49 -8.14 6.11 -1.40
CA LYS A 49 -7.03 5.84 -0.47
C LYS A 49 -6.52 4.41 -0.57
N ASN A 50 -7.42 3.44 -0.78
CA ASN A 50 -7.06 2.03 -0.96
C ASN A 50 -6.35 1.76 -2.30
N THR A 51 -6.63 2.54 -3.35
CA THR A 51 -5.95 2.36 -4.65
C THR A 51 -4.50 2.85 -4.65
N MET A 52 -4.16 3.81 -3.78
CA MET A 52 -2.79 4.38 -3.73
C MET A 52 -1.77 3.40 -3.14
N GLU A 53 -2.17 2.60 -2.15
CA GLU A 53 -1.32 1.56 -1.55
C GLU A 53 -1.05 0.41 -2.54
N MET A 54 -2.02 0.10 -3.41
CA MET A 54 -1.92 -0.99 -4.37
C MET A 54 -1.03 -0.66 -5.59
N GLU A 55 -0.89 0.61 -5.96
CA GLU A 55 -0.06 1.02 -7.10
C GLU A 55 1.43 0.78 -6.86
N LYS A 56 1.89 0.97 -5.62
CA LYS A 56 3.30 0.74 -5.28
C LYS A 56 3.64 -0.73 -5.47
N VAL A 57 2.81 -1.64 -4.96
CA VAL A 57 2.99 -3.09 -5.09
C VAL A 57 2.94 -3.54 -6.55
N ARG A 58 2.00 -3.03 -7.35
CA ARG A 58 1.86 -3.39 -8.77
C ARG A 58 3.12 -3.05 -9.58
N ARG A 59 3.77 -1.91 -9.33
CA ARG A 59 5.02 -1.53 -10.02
C ARG A 59 6.16 -2.50 -9.71
N TRP A 60 6.31 -2.92 -8.46
CA TRP A 60 7.35 -3.88 -8.07
C TRP A 60 7.11 -5.27 -8.68
N VAL A 61 5.85 -5.75 -8.73
CA VAL A 61 5.51 -7.06 -9.32
C VAL A 61 5.86 -7.11 -10.81
N ILE A 62 5.54 -6.05 -11.56
CA ILE A 62 5.87 -6.00 -13.01
C ILE A 62 7.39 -5.98 -13.22
N ALA A 63 8.13 -5.20 -12.42
CA ALA A 63 9.58 -5.15 -12.51
C ALA A 63 10.24 -6.52 -12.25
N ILE A 64 9.81 -7.22 -11.20
CA ILE A 64 10.33 -8.55 -10.84
C ILE A 64 10.09 -9.58 -11.96
N GLY A 65 8.91 -9.53 -12.60
CA GLY A 65 8.58 -10.39 -13.73
C GLY A 65 9.49 -10.17 -14.94
N ILE A 66 9.70 -8.91 -15.33
CA ILE A 66 10.56 -8.56 -16.47
C ILE A 66 12.02 -8.95 -16.20
N SER A 67 12.54 -8.69 -15.00
CA SER A 67 13.90 -9.09 -14.63
C SER A 67 14.12 -10.60 -14.71
N SER A 68 13.13 -11.39 -14.29
CA SER A 68 13.19 -12.86 -14.35
C SER A 68 13.23 -13.36 -15.80
N LEU A 69 12.41 -12.77 -16.68
CA LEU A 69 12.39 -13.08 -18.12
C LEU A 69 13.73 -12.76 -18.79
N VAL A 70 14.29 -11.57 -18.53
CA VAL A 70 15.58 -11.13 -19.10
C VAL A 70 16.71 -12.04 -18.65
N SER A 71 16.75 -12.40 -17.37
CA SER A 71 17.77 -13.31 -16.84
C SER A 71 17.67 -14.70 -17.47
N GLY A 72 16.47 -15.23 -17.67
CA GLY A 72 16.26 -16.52 -18.32
C GLY A 72 16.72 -16.53 -19.78
N LEU A 73 16.37 -15.49 -20.54
CA LEU A 73 16.80 -15.33 -21.93
C LEU A 73 18.32 -15.21 -22.06
N ALA A 74 18.97 -14.45 -21.16
CA ALA A 74 20.42 -14.29 -21.17
C ALA A 74 21.14 -15.63 -20.97
N VAL A 75 20.70 -16.45 -20.00
CA VAL A 75 21.28 -17.78 -19.76
C VAL A 75 21.09 -18.68 -20.98
N LEU A 76 19.91 -18.65 -21.59
CA LEU A 76 19.61 -19.47 -22.77
C LEU A 76 20.50 -19.10 -23.95
N ILE A 77 20.75 -17.81 -24.18
CA ILE A 77 21.69 -17.33 -25.21
C ILE A 77 23.11 -17.79 -24.92
N ILE A 78 23.58 -17.69 -23.67
CA ILE A 78 24.94 -18.12 -23.28
C ILE A 78 25.12 -19.63 -23.54
N VAL A 79 24.13 -20.44 -23.20
CA VAL A 79 24.16 -21.90 -23.46
C VAL A 79 24.21 -22.19 -24.96
N LEU A 80 23.41 -21.51 -25.77
CA LEU A 80 23.44 -21.68 -27.23
C LEU A 80 24.81 -21.31 -27.82
N LEU A 81 25.40 -20.19 -27.40
CA LEU A 81 26.74 -19.79 -27.83
C LEU A 81 27.79 -20.84 -27.44
N ALA A 82 27.72 -21.38 -26.22
CA ALA A 82 28.65 -22.41 -25.77
C ALA A 82 28.55 -23.70 -26.61
N VAL A 83 27.33 -24.12 -26.97
CA VAL A 83 27.11 -25.30 -27.83
C VAL A 83 27.66 -25.08 -29.24
N ILE A 84 27.41 -23.90 -29.83
CA ILE A 84 27.94 -23.53 -31.15
C ILE A 84 29.47 -23.50 -31.13
N SER A 85 30.09 -23.05 -30.04
CA SER A 85 31.55 -22.99 -29.89
C SER A 85 32.21 -24.37 -29.77
N LEU A 86 31.42 -25.40 -29.43
CA LEU A 86 31.90 -26.77 -29.18
C LEU A 86 31.79 -27.66 -30.42
N TRP A 87 31.04 -27.22 -31.44
CA TRP A 87 30.86 -27.87 -32.75
C TRP A 87 31.85 -27.31 -33.77
#